data_AF-A0A6J4JI00-F1
#
_entry.id   AF-A0A6J4JI00-F1
#
_cell.length_a   1.000
_cell.length_b   1.000
_cell.length_c   1.000
_cell.angle_alpha   90.00
_cell.angle_beta   90.00
_cell.angle_gamma   90.00
#
_symmetry.space_group_name_H-M   'P 1'
#
loop_
_entity.id
_entity.type
_entity.pdbx_description
1 polymer ?
#
loop_
_entity_poly.entity_id
_entity_poly.type
_entity_poly.pdbx_seq_one_letter_code
_entity_poly.pdbx_strand_id
1 'polypeptide(L)'
;MYTISSKVFRSGVAALGLLALSAGASSAQEVRFIGDTALSTFANGALSLSPSGGTGGGLAYTPSTFNDLTSNGFLGLGNAAPSSTNNLGYFTLTTPSGGTNLYGSTFNLRVLFSDPDGADDALFPGMLTGSVASTGAGGVFIDFDNTPQSFSYDGGAYSLRVNDLAINPNAAAGGTSQVSVTGVIRTDVTPGEGPDGEVIPEPGTMSLLGMGAVSALGMIRRRRRRSGGGETSA
;
A
#
# COMPACT_ATOMS: atom_id res chain seq x y z
N MET A 1 -37.64 45.09 -37.53
CA MET A 1 -37.02 45.43 -36.22
C MET A 1 -37.30 44.27 -35.27
N TYR A 2 -36.35 43.37 -35.07
CA TYR A 2 -36.53 42.13 -34.27
C TYR A 2 -35.86 42.29 -32.92
N THR A 3 -36.66 42.42 -31.86
CA THR A 3 -36.21 42.59 -30.48
C THR A 3 -35.92 41.22 -29.87
N ILE A 4 -34.65 40.82 -29.78
CA ILE A 4 -34.25 39.56 -29.13
C ILE A 4 -34.37 39.74 -27.61
N SER A 5 -35.24 38.92 -27.00
CA SER A 5 -35.58 38.92 -25.58
C SER A 5 -34.42 38.46 -24.70
N SER A 6 -34.06 39.27 -23.69
CA SER A 6 -32.92 39.09 -22.78
C SER A 6 -33.04 37.94 -21.77
N LYS A 7 -34.17 37.20 -21.76
CA LYS A 7 -34.42 36.10 -20.82
C LYS A 7 -33.67 34.80 -21.17
N VAL A 8 -33.20 34.63 -22.41
CA VAL A 8 -32.53 33.39 -22.88
C VAL A 8 -31.08 33.29 -22.41
N PHE A 9 -30.45 34.41 -22.04
CA PHE A 9 -29.01 34.44 -21.72
C PHE A 9 -28.68 33.99 -20.28
N ARG A 10 -29.64 34.04 -19.34
CA ARG A 10 -29.39 33.65 -17.94
C ARG A 10 -29.52 32.13 -17.71
N SER A 11 -30.25 31.41 -18.55
CA SER A 11 -30.43 29.96 -18.41
C SER A 11 -29.22 29.13 -18.88
N GLY A 12 -28.31 29.70 -19.69
CA GLY A 12 -27.13 28.97 -20.19
C GLY A 12 -25.98 28.82 -19.18
N VAL A 13 -25.89 29.70 -18.18
CA VAL A 13 -24.79 29.70 -17.19
C VAL A 13 -25.04 28.69 -16.05
N ALA A 14 -26.30 28.42 -15.70
CA ALA A 14 -26.64 27.44 -14.68
C ALA A 14 -26.40 25.99 -15.15
N ALA A 15 -26.57 25.70 -16.44
CA ALA A 15 -26.36 24.35 -17.00
C ALA A 15 -24.87 23.94 -17.07
N LEU A 16 -23.96 24.90 -17.24
CA LEU A 16 -22.51 24.65 -17.24
C LEU A 16 -21.94 24.43 -15.82
N GLY A 17 -22.59 24.98 -14.79
CA GLY A 17 -22.19 24.75 -13.39
C GLY A 17 -22.52 23.34 -12.89
N LEU A 18 -23.60 22.72 -13.37
CA LEU A 18 -24.01 21.37 -12.95
C LEU A 18 -23.14 20.26 -13.55
N LEU A 19 -22.57 20.44 -14.75
CA LEU A 19 -21.72 19.44 -15.41
C LEU A 19 -20.30 19.34 -14.82
N ALA A 20 -19.83 20.35 -14.10
CA ALA A 20 -18.52 20.32 -13.44
C ALA A 20 -18.53 19.51 -12.12
N LEU A 21 -19.72 19.20 -11.57
CA LEU A 21 -19.87 18.47 -10.30
C LEU A 21 -19.96 16.95 -10.48
N SER A 22 -20.03 16.44 -11.72
CA SER A 22 -20.09 15.00 -12.01
C SER A 22 -18.74 14.39 -12.37
N ALA A 23 -17.62 15.09 -12.15
CA ALA A 23 -16.30 14.47 -12.17
C ALA A 23 -16.22 13.51 -10.97
N GLY A 24 -16.69 12.27 -11.17
CA GLY A 24 -16.54 11.20 -10.19
C GLY A 24 -15.06 11.01 -9.87
N ALA A 25 -14.74 10.84 -8.60
CA ALA A 25 -13.40 10.47 -8.19
C ALA A 25 -13.03 9.17 -8.91
N SER A 26 -11.89 9.16 -9.63
CA SER A 26 -11.29 7.92 -10.12
C SER A 26 -10.87 7.15 -8.87
N SER A 27 -11.63 6.10 -8.51
CA SER A 27 -11.25 5.19 -7.44
C SER A 27 -10.33 4.14 -8.04
N ALA A 28 -9.14 3.95 -7.44
CA ALA A 28 -8.28 2.83 -7.79
C ALA A 28 -9.06 1.51 -7.64
N GLN A 29 -8.82 0.58 -8.56
CA GLN A 29 -9.47 -0.72 -8.58
C GLN A 29 -9.25 -1.46 -7.25
N GLU A 30 -10.33 -2.03 -6.70
CA GLU A 30 -10.21 -2.97 -5.58
C GLU A 30 -9.72 -4.31 -6.12
N VAL A 31 -8.60 -4.76 -5.58
CA VAL A 31 -7.93 -6.00 -5.96
C VAL A 31 -7.88 -6.87 -4.73
N ARG A 32 -8.28 -8.13 -4.88
CA ARG A 32 -8.15 -9.12 -3.82
C ARG A 32 -6.73 -9.65 -3.81
N PHE A 33 -6.16 -9.77 -2.62
CA PHE A 33 -4.88 -10.41 -2.39
C PHE A 33 -5.07 -11.60 -1.46
N ILE A 34 -4.62 -12.76 -1.91
CA ILE A 34 -4.58 -13.99 -1.12
C ILE A 34 -3.14 -14.48 -1.09
N GLY A 35 -2.66 -14.86 0.09
CA GLY A 35 -1.33 -15.43 0.23
C GLY A 35 -1.03 -15.97 1.62
N ASP A 36 0.17 -16.52 1.76
CA ASP A 36 0.67 -17.09 3.01
C ASP A 36 2.18 -16.90 3.17
N THR A 37 2.67 -17.22 4.37
CA THR A 37 4.09 -17.09 4.73
C THR A 37 4.73 -18.41 5.20
N ALA A 38 4.17 -19.55 4.80
CA ALA A 38 4.52 -20.88 5.34
C ALA A 38 5.97 -21.30 5.09
N LEU A 39 6.61 -20.73 4.07
CA LEU A 39 8.00 -21.05 3.68
C LEU A 39 9.04 -20.13 4.33
N SER A 40 8.64 -19.28 5.27
CA SER A 40 9.56 -18.39 5.98
C SER A 40 10.43 -19.16 6.97
N THR A 41 11.70 -18.77 7.11
CA THR A 41 12.66 -19.51 7.94
C THR A 41 13.75 -18.61 8.51
N PHE A 42 14.32 -19.00 9.65
CA PHE A 42 15.60 -18.48 10.10
C PHE A 42 16.75 -19.04 9.24
N ALA A 43 17.95 -18.48 9.37
CA ALA A 43 19.16 -18.93 8.64
C ALA A 43 19.45 -20.44 8.75
N ASN A 44 18.98 -21.11 9.81
CA ASN A 44 19.12 -22.55 10.02
C ASN A 44 18.03 -23.39 9.31
N GLY A 45 17.12 -22.77 8.55
CA GLY A 45 15.99 -23.42 7.90
C GLY A 45 14.83 -23.76 8.82
N ALA A 46 14.86 -23.38 10.10
CA ALA A 46 13.80 -23.65 11.06
C ALA A 46 12.87 -22.44 11.27
N LEU A 47 11.70 -22.70 11.86
CA LEU A 47 10.77 -21.67 12.36
C LEU A 47 11.10 -21.21 13.77
N SER A 48 12.15 -21.76 14.39
CA SER A 48 12.63 -21.37 15.71
C SER A 48 14.14 -21.15 15.69
N LEU A 49 14.56 -20.10 16.39
CA LEU A 49 15.94 -19.75 16.61
C LEU A 49 16.30 -20.06 18.06
N SER A 50 17.25 -20.98 18.23
CA SER A 50 17.91 -21.20 19.52
C SER A 50 19.00 -20.14 19.70
N PRO A 51 18.88 -19.23 20.68
CA PRO A 51 19.86 -18.18 20.89
C PRO A 51 21.16 -18.73 21.47
N SER A 52 22.23 -17.94 21.39
CA SER A 52 23.52 -18.27 22.00
C SER A 52 23.65 -17.66 23.39
N GLY A 53 24.44 -18.29 24.28
CA GLY A 53 24.89 -17.73 25.56
C GLY A 53 24.00 -17.98 26.78
N GLY A 54 22.70 -18.25 26.63
CA GLY A 54 21.79 -18.52 27.74
C GLY A 54 21.21 -19.93 27.75
N THR A 55 20.35 -20.20 28.74
CA THR A 55 19.60 -21.47 28.86
C THR A 55 18.11 -21.20 28.74
N GLY A 56 17.44 -21.94 27.85
CA GLY A 56 16.01 -21.79 27.60
C GLY A 56 15.65 -20.48 26.89
N GLY A 57 14.34 -20.26 26.70
CA GLY A 57 13.84 -19.15 25.89
C GLY A 57 14.11 -19.35 24.40
N GLY A 58 13.70 -18.38 23.59
CA GLY A 58 13.87 -18.48 22.14
C GLY A 58 13.02 -17.47 21.39
N LEU A 59 13.34 -17.33 20.12
CA LEU A 59 12.53 -16.59 19.18
C LEU A 59 11.93 -17.60 18.19
N ALA A 60 10.61 -17.64 18.09
CA ALA A 60 9.90 -18.48 17.14
C ALA A 60 9.05 -17.61 16.22
N TYR A 61 8.92 -18.03 14.97
CA TYR A 61 8.03 -17.42 13.99
C TYR A 61 6.86 -18.36 13.71
N THR A 62 5.65 -17.82 13.75
CA THR A 62 4.43 -18.52 13.32
C THR A 62 3.98 -17.92 11.99
N PRO A 63 3.90 -18.74 10.92
CA PRO A 63 3.34 -18.30 9.64
C PRO A 63 1.89 -17.84 9.73
N SER A 64 1.43 -17.12 8.71
CA SER A 64 0.07 -16.61 8.62
C SER A 64 -0.47 -16.72 7.20
N THR A 65 -1.76 -16.47 7.06
CA THR A 65 -2.43 -16.29 5.78
C THR A 65 -3.10 -14.91 5.74
N PHE A 66 -3.31 -14.38 4.55
CA PHE A 66 -4.12 -13.18 4.33
C PHE A 66 -5.06 -13.40 3.15
N ASN A 67 -6.25 -12.81 3.25
CA ASN A 67 -7.25 -12.79 2.19
C ASN A 67 -8.10 -11.53 2.38
N ASP A 68 -7.72 -10.48 1.67
CA ASP A 68 -8.37 -9.18 1.83
C ASP A 68 -8.39 -8.40 0.51
N LEU A 69 -9.20 -7.35 0.46
CA LEU A 69 -9.30 -6.44 -0.68
C LEU A 69 -8.56 -5.14 -0.40
N THR A 70 -7.95 -4.58 -1.44
CA THR A 70 -7.51 -3.19 -1.36
C THR A 70 -8.71 -2.24 -1.27
N SER A 71 -8.52 -1.11 -0.58
CA SER A 71 -9.42 0.04 -0.63
C SER A 71 -8.64 1.22 -1.18
N ASN A 72 -9.11 1.78 -2.30
CA ASN A 72 -8.38 2.80 -3.07
C ASN A 72 -6.93 2.36 -3.38
N GLY A 73 -6.76 1.09 -3.76
CA GLY A 73 -5.47 0.52 -4.14
C GLY A 73 -4.49 0.32 -2.98
N PHE A 74 -4.95 0.40 -1.73
CA PHE A 74 -4.15 0.18 -0.54
C PHE A 74 -4.71 -0.98 0.29
N LEU A 75 -3.83 -1.88 0.73
CA LEU A 75 -4.14 -2.92 1.71
C LEU A 75 -3.07 -2.95 2.80
N GLY A 76 -3.48 -2.78 4.05
CA GLY A 76 -2.61 -2.95 5.22
C GLY A 76 -2.70 -4.38 5.76
N LEU A 77 -1.55 -5.02 5.96
CA LEU A 77 -1.43 -6.32 6.61
C LEU A 77 -0.90 -6.09 8.03
N GLY A 78 -1.66 -6.47 9.07
CA GLY A 78 -1.23 -6.15 10.43
C GLY A 78 -2.18 -6.48 11.56
N ASN A 79 -3.06 -7.47 11.40
CA ASN A 79 -3.84 -7.99 12.53
C ASN A 79 -2.93 -8.37 13.70
N ALA A 80 -3.35 -8.02 14.92
CA ALA A 80 -2.56 -8.21 16.13
C ALA A 80 -2.32 -9.69 16.46
N ALA A 81 -1.11 -10.00 16.91
CA ALA A 81 -0.74 -11.32 17.39
C ALA A 81 -1.59 -11.67 18.64
N PRO A 82 -1.91 -12.96 18.88
CA PRO A 82 -1.44 -14.16 18.17
C PRO A 82 -2.27 -14.55 16.95
N SER A 83 -3.04 -13.63 16.33
CA SER A 83 -3.77 -13.96 15.11
C SER A 83 -2.81 -14.37 13.99
N SER A 84 -3.12 -15.45 13.29
CA SER A 84 -2.45 -15.90 12.06
C SER A 84 -3.35 -15.63 10.84
N THR A 85 -4.00 -14.47 10.81
CA THR A 85 -4.89 -14.05 9.72
C THR A 85 -4.73 -12.57 9.43
N ASN A 86 -4.61 -12.17 8.16
CA ASN A 86 -4.44 -10.79 7.68
C ASN A 86 -3.25 -10.06 8.32
N ASN A 87 -2.12 -10.78 8.45
CA ASN A 87 -0.79 -10.25 8.76
C ASN A 87 0.26 -11.13 8.06
N LEU A 88 1.55 -10.81 8.25
CA LEU A 88 2.66 -11.56 7.66
C LEU A 88 3.30 -12.56 8.63
N GLY A 89 2.50 -13.13 9.54
CA GLY A 89 2.97 -13.95 10.64
C GLY A 89 3.22 -13.15 11.90
N TYR A 90 3.70 -13.82 12.94
CA TYR A 90 4.09 -13.17 14.18
C TYR A 90 5.30 -13.86 14.81
N PHE A 91 6.10 -13.07 15.52
CA PHE A 91 7.18 -13.58 16.34
C PHE A 91 6.70 -13.79 17.77
N THR A 92 7.15 -14.89 18.38
CA THR A 92 7.00 -15.18 19.80
C THR A 92 8.40 -15.15 20.44
N LEU A 93 8.58 -14.30 21.44
CA LEU A 93 9.82 -14.19 22.20
C LEU A 93 9.59 -14.62 23.65
N THR A 94 10.35 -15.62 24.10
CA THR A 94 10.27 -16.13 25.47
C THR A 94 11.53 -15.77 26.25
N THR A 95 11.35 -15.23 27.47
CA THR A 95 12.43 -14.90 28.40
C THR A 95 13.25 -16.17 28.72
N PRO A 96 14.60 -16.13 28.63
CA PRO A 96 15.45 -17.23 29.07
C PRO A 96 15.23 -17.56 30.55
N SER A 97 15.36 -18.84 30.91
CA SER A 97 15.32 -19.25 32.31
C SER A 97 16.64 -18.99 33.04
N GLY A 98 17.73 -18.75 32.31
CA GLY A 98 19.03 -18.40 32.87
C GLY A 98 19.96 -17.75 31.86
N GLY A 99 20.86 -16.89 32.36
CA GLY A 99 21.87 -16.21 31.54
C GLY A 99 21.30 -15.09 30.67
N THR A 100 21.99 -14.80 29.57
CA THR A 100 21.57 -13.82 28.55
C THR A 100 21.60 -14.49 27.19
N ASN A 101 20.46 -14.48 26.50
CA ASN A 101 20.33 -14.93 25.12
C ASN A 101 20.76 -13.80 24.18
N LEU A 102 21.71 -14.09 23.28
CA LEU A 102 22.15 -13.17 22.23
C LEU A 102 21.53 -13.58 20.89
N TYR A 103 21.03 -12.58 20.16
CA TYR A 103 20.40 -12.73 18.85
C TYR A 103 21.24 -11.99 17.81
N GLY A 104 21.65 -12.71 16.77
CA GLY A 104 22.54 -12.25 15.71
C GLY A 104 22.47 -13.20 14.52
N SER A 105 21.33 -13.23 13.84
CA SER A 105 21.04 -14.17 12.74
C SER A 105 20.24 -13.45 11.65
N THR A 106 19.89 -14.16 10.58
CA THR A 106 18.95 -13.67 9.58
C THR A 106 17.64 -14.45 9.63
N PHE A 107 16.56 -13.79 9.23
CA PHE A 107 15.26 -14.38 9.00
C PHE A 107 14.81 -14.04 7.59
N ASN A 108 14.37 -15.03 6.85
CA ASN A 108 13.90 -14.92 5.49
C ASN A 108 12.37 -15.02 5.52
N LEU A 109 11.69 -13.87 5.42
CA LEU A 109 10.24 -13.83 5.27
C LEU A 109 9.91 -14.10 3.80
N ARG A 110 9.29 -15.24 3.52
CA ARG A 110 8.82 -15.59 2.17
C ARG A 110 7.32 -15.43 2.12
N VAL A 111 6.83 -14.63 1.18
CA VAL A 111 5.40 -14.40 0.95
C VAL A 111 5.03 -15.06 -0.37
N LEU A 112 4.13 -16.03 -0.30
CA LEU A 112 3.57 -16.71 -1.46
C LEU A 112 2.20 -16.09 -1.75
N PHE A 113 2.01 -15.57 -2.95
CA PHE A 113 0.72 -15.09 -3.42
C PHE A 113 0.01 -16.19 -4.20
N SER A 114 -1.30 -16.33 -3.98
CA SER A 114 -2.18 -17.20 -4.77
C SER A 114 -3.26 -16.44 -5.52
N ASP A 115 -3.40 -15.14 -5.27
CA ASP A 115 -4.29 -14.20 -5.97
C ASP A 115 -3.72 -12.77 -5.78
N PRO A 116 -3.61 -11.93 -6.83
CA PRO A 116 -3.91 -12.22 -8.23
C PRO A 116 -2.97 -13.27 -8.85
N ASP A 117 -3.48 -14.01 -9.83
CA ASP A 117 -2.71 -15.04 -10.55
C ASP A 117 -1.51 -14.41 -11.29
N GLY A 118 -0.38 -15.13 -11.31
CA GLY A 118 0.87 -14.64 -11.92
C GLY A 118 1.78 -13.84 -10.98
N ALA A 119 1.40 -13.66 -9.71
CA ALA A 119 2.26 -13.11 -8.69
C ALA A 119 3.38 -14.10 -8.30
N ASP A 120 4.64 -13.67 -8.44
CA ASP A 120 5.81 -14.43 -7.96
C ASP A 120 5.92 -14.39 -6.43
N ASP A 121 6.63 -15.37 -5.89
CA ASP A 121 7.05 -15.37 -4.49
C ASP A 121 7.94 -14.16 -4.17
N ALA A 122 7.66 -13.51 -3.05
CA ALA A 122 8.46 -12.41 -2.53
C ALA A 122 9.38 -12.91 -1.40
N LEU A 123 10.63 -12.46 -1.38
CA LEU A 123 11.58 -12.75 -0.31
C LEU A 123 12.07 -11.46 0.33
N PHE A 124 11.77 -11.29 1.63
CA PHE A 124 12.22 -10.16 2.43
C PHE A 124 13.21 -10.64 3.48
N PRO A 125 14.52 -10.47 3.26
CA PRO A 125 15.53 -10.79 4.26
C PRO A 125 15.43 -9.78 5.41
N GLY A 126 15.53 -10.29 6.64
CA GLY A 126 15.56 -9.52 7.86
C GLY A 126 16.80 -9.86 8.69
N MET A 127 17.47 -8.84 9.21
CA MET A 127 18.60 -9.00 10.12
C MET A 127 18.12 -8.90 11.56
N LEU A 128 18.47 -9.90 12.38
CA LEU A 128 18.10 -9.96 13.78
C LEU A 128 19.26 -9.46 14.63
N THR A 129 18.97 -8.49 15.49
CA THR A 129 19.92 -8.00 16.48
C THR A 129 19.25 -7.85 17.84
N GLY A 130 19.97 -8.16 18.90
CA GLY A 130 19.49 -7.90 20.25
C GLY A 130 19.97 -8.91 21.28
N SER A 131 19.48 -8.72 22.49
CA SER A 131 19.80 -9.58 23.63
C SER A 131 18.66 -9.58 24.61
N VAL A 132 18.43 -10.71 25.25
CA VAL A 132 17.43 -10.87 26.30
C VAL A 132 18.07 -11.53 27.52
N ALA A 133 18.07 -10.82 28.64
CA ALA A 133 18.50 -11.37 29.92
C ALA A 133 17.38 -12.20 30.56
N SER A 134 17.74 -13.15 31.44
CA SER A 134 16.77 -13.97 32.19
C SER A 134 15.86 -13.16 33.13
N THR A 135 16.20 -11.89 33.38
CA THR A 135 15.36 -10.92 34.11
C THR A 135 14.24 -10.32 33.23
N GLY A 136 14.16 -10.69 31.94
CA GLY A 136 13.24 -10.08 30.98
C GLY A 136 13.72 -8.75 30.40
N ALA A 137 14.92 -8.29 30.77
CA ALA A 137 15.50 -7.06 30.22
C ALA A 137 16.03 -7.26 28.79
N GLY A 138 15.84 -6.25 27.94
CA GLY A 138 16.30 -6.24 26.55
C GLY A 138 15.19 -6.51 25.54
N GLY A 139 15.56 -7.03 24.38
CA GLY A 139 14.66 -7.28 23.26
C GLY A 139 15.41 -7.69 22.00
N VAL A 140 14.63 -7.99 20.97
CA VAL A 140 15.11 -8.32 19.63
C VAL A 140 14.51 -7.33 18.64
N PHE A 141 15.35 -6.74 17.81
CA PHE A 141 14.97 -5.96 16.65
C PHE A 141 15.17 -6.82 15.40
N ILE A 142 14.16 -6.82 14.52
CA ILE A 142 14.23 -7.45 13.20
C ILE A 142 14.11 -6.34 12.16
N ASP A 143 15.22 -6.11 11.47
CA ASP A 143 15.43 -5.09 10.44
C ASP A 143 15.21 -5.73 9.08
N PHE A 144 14.02 -5.54 8.49
CA PHE A 144 13.71 -6.07 7.17
C PHE A 144 14.20 -5.10 6.09
N ASP A 145 14.57 -5.62 4.91
CA ASP A 145 14.70 -4.75 3.74
C ASP A 145 13.32 -4.15 3.40
N ASN A 146 13.08 -2.90 3.79
CA ASN A 146 11.82 -2.19 3.52
C ASN A 146 11.72 -1.63 2.09
N THR A 147 12.61 -2.02 1.17
CA THR A 147 12.48 -1.67 -0.25
C THR A 147 11.22 -2.34 -0.82
N PRO A 148 10.23 -1.58 -1.34
CA PRO A 148 9.05 -2.19 -1.96
C PRO A 148 9.46 -3.10 -3.12
N GLN A 149 8.97 -4.35 -3.12
CA GLN A 149 9.13 -5.27 -4.24
C GLN A 149 7.90 -5.16 -5.13
N SER A 150 8.11 -5.03 -6.44
CA SER A 150 7.04 -4.88 -7.43
C SER A 150 6.75 -6.19 -8.15
N PHE A 151 5.47 -6.41 -8.43
CA PHE A 151 4.93 -7.59 -9.09
C PHE A 151 3.94 -7.14 -10.17
N SER A 152 3.76 -7.96 -11.20
CA SER A 152 2.81 -7.73 -12.29
C SER A 152 1.83 -8.89 -12.40
N TYR A 153 0.59 -8.60 -12.78
CA TYR A 153 -0.45 -9.58 -13.10
C TYR A 153 -1.28 -9.05 -14.27
N ASP A 154 -2.16 -9.87 -14.86
CA ASP A 154 -2.96 -9.51 -16.05
C ASP A 154 -3.87 -8.27 -15.88
N GLY A 155 -4.03 -7.76 -14.67
CA GLY A 155 -4.82 -6.56 -14.36
C GLY A 155 -4.02 -5.36 -13.86
N GLY A 156 -2.68 -5.41 -13.82
CA GLY A 156 -1.85 -4.28 -13.42
C GLY A 156 -0.58 -4.67 -12.68
N ALA A 157 -0.08 -3.76 -11.86
CA ALA A 157 1.08 -3.97 -11.01
C ALA A 157 0.74 -3.67 -9.55
N TYR A 158 1.48 -4.28 -8.64
CA TYR A 158 1.41 -3.93 -7.24
C TYR A 158 2.80 -4.02 -6.60
N SER A 159 2.95 -3.40 -5.44
CA SER A 159 4.14 -3.54 -4.62
C SER A 159 3.79 -3.99 -3.20
N LEU A 160 4.66 -4.83 -2.62
CA LEU A 160 4.62 -5.21 -1.23
C LEU A 160 5.83 -4.62 -0.51
N ARG A 161 5.59 -4.03 0.66
CA ARG A 161 6.62 -3.64 1.62
C ARG A 161 6.35 -4.25 2.98
N VAL A 162 7.39 -4.74 3.62
CA VAL A 162 7.37 -5.27 4.99
C VAL A 162 7.95 -4.22 5.93
N ASN A 163 7.36 -4.06 7.12
CA ASN A 163 7.85 -3.13 8.13
C ASN A 163 8.75 -3.84 9.14
N ASP A 164 9.73 -3.10 9.66
CA ASP A 164 10.55 -3.55 10.79
C ASP A 164 9.72 -3.74 12.05
N LEU A 165 10.27 -4.52 12.98
CA LEU A 165 9.62 -4.72 14.26
C LEU A 165 10.63 -4.91 15.38
N ALA A 166 10.20 -4.52 16.58
CA ALA A 166 10.91 -4.78 17.82
C ALA A 166 10.00 -5.60 18.75
N ILE A 167 10.60 -6.55 19.44
CA ILE A 167 9.92 -7.36 20.45
C ILE A 167 10.78 -7.42 21.71
N ASN A 168 10.18 -7.02 22.82
CA ASN A 168 10.72 -7.27 24.15
C ASN A 168 9.89 -8.38 24.81
N PRO A 169 10.53 -9.29 25.57
CA PRO A 169 9.77 -10.21 26.37
C PRO A 169 9.11 -9.44 27.53
N ASN A 170 7.89 -9.83 27.90
CA ASN A 170 7.26 -9.25 29.09
C ASN A 170 8.12 -9.57 30.33
N ALA A 171 8.24 -8.62 31.25
CA ALA A 171 9.30 -8.51 32.27
C ALA A 171 9.36 -9.62 33.35
N ALA A 172 8.62 -10.73 33.20
CA ALA A 172 8.69 -11.88 34.09
C ALA A 172 9.62 -12.97 33.54
N ALA A 173 10.32 -13.68 34.42
CA ALA A 173 11.01 -14.92 34.06
C ALA A 173 10.01 -15.95 33.50
N GLY A 174 10.29 -16.51 32.33
CA GLY A 174 9.34 -17.35 31.59
C GLY A 174 8.21 -16.56 30.89
N GLY A 175 8.27 -15.23 30.89
CA GLY A 175 7.36 -14.36 30.15
C GLY A 175 7.48 -14.59 28.64
N THR A 176 6.34 -14.52 27.97
CA THR A 176 6.25 -14.62 26.52
C THR A 176 5.59 -13.36 25.97
N SER A 177 6.18 -12.79 24.93
CA SER A 177 5.62 -11.68 24.16
C SER A 177 5.40 -12.12 22.73
N GLN A 178 4.44 -11.49 22.06
CA GLN A 178 4.11 -11.78 20.67
C GLN A 178 3.89 -10.47 19.92
N VAL A 179 4.40 -10.40 18.70
CA VAL A 179 4.20 -9.22 17.83
C VAL A 179 4.05 -9.66 16.38
N SER A 180 3.08 -9.09 15.69
CA SER A 180 2.83 -9.37 14.28
C SER A 180 3.87 -8.72 13.40
N VAL A 181 4.24 -9.42 12.33
CA VAL A 181 4.90 -8.82 11.19
C VAL A 181 3.83 -8.08 10.38
N THR A 182 4.09 -6.81 10.08
CA THR A 182 3.16 -5.95 9.35
C THR A 182 3.72 -5.59 7.99
N GLY A 183 2.85 -5.26 7.07
CA GLY A 183 3.22 -4.87 5.71
C GLY A 183 2.13 -4.07 5.03
N VAL A 184 2.44 -3.59 3.84
CA VAL A 184 1.53 -2.80 3.02
C VAL A 184 1.63 -3.28 1.58
N ILE A 185 0.47 -3.54 0.98
CA ILE A 185 0.32 -3.75 -0.46
C ILE A 185 -0.25 -2.46 -1.07
N ARG A 186 0.35 -2.04 -2.20
CA ARG A 186 -0.15 -0.93 -3.02
C ARG A 186 -0.30 -1.39 -4.45
N THR A 187 -1.49 -1.26 -5.01
CA THR A 187 -1.70 -1.48 -6.44
C THR A 187 -1.33 -0.21 -7.18
N ASP A 188 -0.39 -0.31 -8.10
CA ASP A 188 -0.12 0.74 -9.06
C ASP A 188 -1.15 0.55 -10.18
N VAL A 189 -2.14 1.44 -10.22
CA VAL A 189 -3.04 1.54 -11.36
C VAL A 189 -2.20 2.13 -12.49
N THR A 190 -1.54 1.26 -13.25
CA THR A 190 -1.10 1.64 -14.58
C THR A 190 -2.39 1.73 -15.39
N PRO A 191 -2.79 2.91 -15.91
CA PRO A 191 -3.98 3.02 -16.74
C PRO A 191 -3.86 1.98 -17.84
N GLY A 192 -4.82 1.06 -17.89
CA GLY A 192 -4.73 -0.15 -18.69
C GLY A 192 -4.21 0.17 -20.09
N GLU A 193 -3.06 -0.41 -20.43
CA GLU A 193 -2.72 -0.63 -21.81
C GLU A 193 -3.81 -1.55 -22.36
N GLY A 194 -4.52 -1.11 -23.40
CA GLY A 194 -5.44 -1.99 -24.12
C GLY A 194 -4.71 -3.23 -24.65
N PRO A 195 -5.41 -4.23 -25.21
CA PRO A 195 -4.79 -5.41 -25.80
C PRO A 195 -3.72 -5.11 -26.88
N ASP A 196 -3.63 -3.85 -27.35
CA ASP A 196 -2.67 -3.34 -28.31
C ASP A 196 -1.60 -2.38 -27.73
N GLY A 197 -1.45 -2.27 -26.40
CA GLY A 197 -0.47 -1.36 -25.79
C GLY A 197 -0.89 0.12 -25.80
N GLU A 198 -2.13 0.43 -26.20
CA GLU A 198 -2.63 1.79 -26.21
C GLU A 198 -3.03 2.18 -24.78
N VAL A 199 -2.29 3.11 -24.17
CA VAL A 199 -2.66 3.72 -22.88
C VAL A 199 -4.00 4.42 -23.10
N ILE A 200 -5.11 3.78 -22.72
CA ILE A 200 -6.44 4.37 -22.88
C ILE A 200 -6.50 5.52 -21.88
N PRO A 201 -6.50 6.80 -22.34
CA PRO A 201 -6.53 7.91 -21.42
C PRO A 201 -7.83 7.82 -20.64
N GLU A 202 -7.74 7.82 -19.31
CA GLU A 202 -8.91 7.68 -18.46
C GLU A 202 -10.01 8.65 -18.94
N PRO A 203 -11.29 8.22 -18.96
CA PRO A 203 -12.40 9.05 -19.44
C PRO A 203 -12.44 10.45 -18.79
N GLY A 204 -11.91 10.58 -17.57
CA GLY A 204 -11.74 11.84 -16.86
C GLY A 204 -10.74 12.80 -17.51
N THR A 205 -9.59 12.30 -17.98
CA THR A 205 -8.53 13.12 -18.61
C THR A 205 -8.99 13.68 -19.95
N MET A 206 -9.68 12.86 -20.75
CA MET A 206 -10.30 13.33 -22.00
C MET A 206 -11.39 14.38 -21.74
N SER A 207 -12.17 14.20 -20.67
CA SER A 207 -13.18 15.17 -20.26
C SER A 207 -12.55 16.49 -19.80
N LEU A 208 -11.46 16.43 -19.02
CA LEU A 208 -10.72 17.60 -18.56
C LEU A 208 -10.07 18.36 -19.72
N LEU A 209 -9.41 17.64 -20.64
CA LEU A 209 -8.80 18.22 -21.83
C LEU A 209 -9.88 18.86 -22.74
N GLY A 210 -11.01 18.17 -22.91
CA GLY A 210 -12.17 18.67 -23.63
C GLY A 210 -12.75 19.94 -23.00
N MET A 211 -12.92 19.98 -21.67
CA MET A 211 -13.41 21.16 -20.96
C MET A 211 -12.41 22.32 -21.01
N GLY A 212 -11.10 22.04 -20.91
CA GLY A 212 -10.03 23.02 -21.06
C GLY A 212 -10.08 23.71 -22.43
N ALA A 213 -10.23 22.93 -23.50
CA ALA A 213 -10.34 23.46 -24.87
C ALA A 213 -11.58 24.35 -25.07
N VAL A 214 -12.74 23.94 -24.55
CA VAL A 214 -13.99 24.73 -24.68
C VAL A 214 -13.91 26.06 -23.91
N SER A 215 -13.31 26.05 -22.71
CA SER A 215 -13.14 27.28 -21.93
C SER A 215 -12.17 28.26 -22.58
N ALA A 216 -11.07 27.78 -23.18
CA ALA A 216 -10.13 28.59 -23.94
C ALA A 216 -10.79 29.28 -25.15
N LEU A 217 -11.61 28.55 -25.91
CA LEU A 217 -12.38 29.10 -27.03
C LEU A 217 -13.38 30.19 -26.59
N GLY A 218 -14.03 29.98 -25.44
CA GLY A 218 -14.91 30.99 -24.83
C GLY A 218 -14.18 32.29 -24.47
N MET A 219 -12.98 32.20 -23.92
CA MET A 219 -12.17 33.39 -23.57
C MET A 219 -11.66 34.15 -24.80
N ILE A 220 -11.24 33.44 -25.85
CA ILE A 220 -10.79 34.04 -27.11
C ILE A 220 -11.93 34.84 -27.78
N ARG A 221 -13.15 34.31 -27.77
CA ARG A 221 -14.33 34.99 -28.34
C ARG A 221 -14.68 36.27 -27.56
N ARG A 222 -14.49 36.29 -26.23
CA ARG A 222 -14.75 37.47 -25.40
C ARG A 222 -13.76 38.61 -25.68
N ARG A 223 -12.49 38.30 -25.96
CA ARG A 223 -11.47 39.34 -26.28
C ARG A 223 -11.76 40.06 -27.59
N ARG A 224 -12.24 39.37 -28.62
CA ARG A 224 -12.55 40.00 -29.93
C ARG A 224 -13.66 41.07 -29.86
N ARG A 225 -14.60 40.98 -28.90
CA ARG A 225 -15.68 41.97 -28.77
C ARG A 225 -15.27 43.28 -28.08
N ARG A 226 -14.11 43.34 -27.41
CA ARG A 226 -13.64 44.56 -26.74
C ARG A 226 -12.78 45.48 -27.61
N SER A 227 -12.36 45.02 -28.79
CA SER A 227 -11.44 45.77 -29.66
C SER A 227 -12.12 46.55 -30.80
N GLY A 228 -13.46 46.65 -30.82
CA GLY A 228 -14.22 47.29 -31.91
C GLY A 228 -14.97 48.56 -31.53
N GLY A 229 -14.68 49.16 -30.38
CA GLY A 229 -15.39 50.34 -29.88
C GLY A 229 -14.45 51.52 -29.70
N GLY A 230 -14.02 52.13 -30.79
CA GLY A 230 -13.20 53.34 -30.76
C GLY A 230 -13.06 53.91 -32.14
N GLU A 231 -14.06 54.69 -32.57
CA GLU A 231 -13.93 55.85 -33.47
C GLU A 231 -15.33 56.28 -33.91
N THR A 232 -15.83 57.38 -33.34
CA THR A 232 -16.51 58.47 -34.06
C THR A 232 -16.79 59.60 -33.06
N SER A 233 -15.97 60.65 -33.11
CA SER A 233 -16.34 61.99 -32.64
C SER A 233 -15.91 63.00 -33.70
N ALA A 234 -16.91 63.62 -34.31
CA ALA A 234 -16.87 64.90 -35.01
C ALA A 234 -18.21 65.57 -34.75
#